data_AF-A0A7W0YRA1-F1
#
_entry.id   AF-A0A7W0YRA1-F1
#
_cell.length_a   1.000
_cell.length_b   1.000
_cell.length_c   1.000
_cell.angle_alpha   90.00
_cell.angle_beta   90.00
_cell.angle_gamma   90.00
#
_symmetry.space_group_name_H-M   'P 1'
#
loop_
_entity.id
_entity.type
_entity.pdbx_description
1 polymer ?
#
loop_
_entity_poly.entity_id
_entity_poly.type
_entity_poly.pdbx_seq_one_letter_code
_entity_poly.pdbx_strand_id
1 'polypeptide(L)'
;MEIVRTKDSGTLQYEIFFNEDESEAMVFERYRDADAAIEHFSNISHLMEPIMATASVTGEVLGTPNAKMKEQLGKGGPMLFTPWMALQDQELAEEK
;
A
#
# COMPACT_ATOMS: atom_id res chain seq x y z
N MET A 1 7.09 -9.31 -7.84
CA MET A 1 7.21 -10.20 -6.66
C MET A 1 8.62 -10.27 -6.06
N GLU A 2 9.70 -10.26 -6.85
CA GLU A 2 11.06 -10.39 -6.29
C GLU A 2 11.44 -9.27 -5.31
N ILE A 3 11.13 -8.01 -5.64
CA ILE A 3 11.37 -6.86 -4.74
C ILE A 3 10.70 -7.08 -3.38
N VAL A 4 9.41 -7.44 -3.40
CA VAL A 4 8.65 -7.72 -2.17
C VAL A 4 9.31 -8.81 -1.33
N ARG A 5 9.79 -9.89 -1.96
CA ARG A 5 10.41 -11.01 -1.25
C ARG A 5 11.80 -10.70 -0.68
N THR A 6 12.53 -9.77 -1.27
CA THR A 6 13.96 -9.57 -1.00
C THR A 6 14.29 -8.24 -0.33
N LYS A 7 13.40 -7.26 -0.44
CA LYS A 7 13.63 -5.89 0.03
C LYS A 7 12.58 -5.39 1.01
N ASP A 8 11.38 -5.97 1.05
CA ASP A 8 10.36 -5.53 2.00
C ASP A 8 10.43 -6.36 3.29
N SER A 9 10.56 -5.67 4.41
CA SER A 9 10.68 -6.30 5.73
C SER A 9 9.34 -6.48 6.44
N GLY A 10 8.27 -5.89 5.91
CA GLY A 10 6.97 -5.81 6.59
C GLY A 10 5.75 -6.06 5.71
N THR A 11 5.92 -6.61 4.51
CA THR A 11 4.80 -7.03 3.67
C THR A 11 4.21 -8.34 4.19
N LEU A 12 2.93 -8.29 4.56
CA LEU A 12 2.16 -9.44 5.07
C LEU A 12 1.39 -10.15 3.95
N GLN A 13 0.94 -9.40 2.95
CA GLN A 13 0.17 -9.90 1.81
C GLN A 13 0.52 -9.05 0.59
N TYR A 14 0.73 -9.72 -0.54
CA TYR A 14 0.93 -9.07 -1.83
C TYR A 14 0.38 -9.98 -2.92
N GLU A 15 -0.73 -9.57 -3.52
CA GLU A 15 -1.45 -10.35 -4.52
C GLU A 15 -1.77 -9.47 -5.73
N ILE A 16 -1.77 -10.09 -6.91
CA ILE A 16 -2.18 -9.44 -8.15
C ILE A 16 -3.33 -10.26 -8.72
N PHE A 17 -4.44 -9.58 -8.99
CA PHE A 17 -5.63 -10.13 -9.60
C PHE A 17 -5.78 -9.53 -10.99
N PHE A 18 -6.27 -10.32 -11.94
CA PHE A 18 -6.71 -9.85 -13.24
C PHE A 18 -8.23 -10.06 -13.37
N ASN A 19 -8.89 -9.21 -14.15
CA ASN A 19 -10.24 -9.48 -14.64
C ASN A 19 -10.22 -10.60 -15.71
N GLU A 20 -11.40 -11.01 -16.18
CA GLU A 20 -11.55 -12.18 -17.06
C GLU A 20 -10.77 -12.07 -18.38
N ASP A 21 -10.67 -10.87 -18.96
CA ASP A 21 -9.96 -10.62 -20.22
C ASP A 21 -8.55 -10.03 -20.03
N GLU A 22 -8.06 -9.99 -18.79
CA GLU A 22 -6.75 -9.49 -18.39
C GLU A 22 -6.47 -8.01 -18.77
N SER A 23 -7.51 -7.23 -19.07
CA SER A 23 -7.39 -5.81 -19.38
C SER A 23 -7.23 -4.92 -18.15
N GLU A 24 -7.65 -5.40 -16.97
CA GLU A 24 -7.53 -4.69 -15.70
C GLU A 24 -6.81 -5.56 -14.67
N ALA A 25 -5.94 -4.93 -13.88
CA ALA A 25 -5.24 -5.57 -12.78
C ALA A 25 -5.51 -4.85 -11.45
N MET A 26 -5.64 -5.62 -10.38
CA MET A 26 -5.73 -5.11 -9.01
C MET A 26 -4.56 -5.66 -8.20
N VAL A 27 -3.83 -4.77 -7.55
CA VAL A 27 -2.79 -5.16 -6.60
C VAL A 27 -3.33 -4.97 -5.18
N PHE A 28 -3.35 -6.05 -4.40
CA PHE A 28 -3.76 -6.02 -3.01
C PHE A 28 -2.56 -6.23 -2.11
N GLU A 29 -2.28 -5.22 -1.28
CA GLU A 29 -1.07 -5.14 -0.47
C GLU A 29 -1.45 -4.90 0.99
N ARG A 30 -0.95 -5.73 1.89
CA ARG A 30 -1.06 -5.49 3.34
C ARG A 30 0.32 -5.43 3.95
N TYR A 31 0.51 -4.40 4.74
CA TYR A 31 1.73 -4.14 5.48
C TYR A 31 1.46 -4.29 6.98
N ARG A 32 2.49 -4.68 7.73
CA ARG A 32 2.44 -4.73 9.20
C ARG A 32 2.07 -3.38 9.80
N ASP A 33 2.61 -2.31 9.23
CA ASP A 33 2.50 -0.93 9.72
C ASP A 33 2.76 0.07 8.58
N ALA A 34 2.60 1.36 8.88
CA ALA A 34 2.80 2.44 7.92
C ALA A 34 4.26 2.57 7.45
N ASP A 35 5.25 2.21 8.28
CA ASP A 35 6.66 2.29 7.91
C ASP A 35 7.03 1.20 6.89
N ALA A 36 6.47 0.00 7.02
CA ALA A 36 6.59 -1.06 6.04
C ALA A 36 5.97 -0.69 4.69
N ALA A 37 4.84 0.00 4.67
CA ALA A 37 4.25 0.52 3.44
C ALA A 37 5.16 1.57 2.77
N ILE A 38 5.76 2.47 3.56
CA ILE A 38 6.69 3.49 3.05
C ILE A 38 7.98 2.84 2.51
N GLU A 39 8.50 1.81 3.18
CA GLU A 39 9.63 1.01 2.70
C GLU A 39 9.31 0.42 1.32
N HIS A 40 8.14 -0.21 1.18
CA HIS A 40 7.69 -0.76 -0.10
C HIS A 40 7.64 0.29 -1.20
N PHE A 41 6.97 1.43 -0.98
CA PHE A 41 6.90 2.51 -1.97
C PHE A 41 8.27 3.04 -2.36
N SER A 42 9.21 3.13 -1.41
CA SER A 42 10.59 3.49 -1.70
C SER A 42 11.27 2.45 -2.60
N ASN A 43 11.10 1.16 -2.29
CA ASN A 43 11.68 0.05 -3.03
C ASN A 43 11.16 -0.02 -4.48
N ILE A 44 9.90 0.30 -4.73
CA ILE A 44 9.28 0.23 -6.08
C ILE A 44 9.23 1.58 -6.81
N SER A 45 9.67 2.68 -6.21
CA SER A 45 9.57 4.04 -6.78
C SER A 45 10.09 4.15 -8.22
N HIS A 46 11.21 3.50 -8.52
CA HIS A 46 11.83 3.44 -9.84
C HIS A 46 11.01 2.67 -10.90
N LEU A 47 9.99 1.91 -10.49
CA LEU A 47 9.08 1.19 -11.37
C LEU A 47 7.80 1.98 -11.67
N MET A 48 7.53 3.07 -10.96
CA MET A 48 6.28 3.82 -11.13
C MET A 48 6.16 4.47 -12.51
N GLU A 49 7.24 5.00 -13.05
CA GLU A 49 7.27 5.59 -14.40
C GLU A 49 6.90 4.57 -15.49
N PRO A 50 7.57 3.39 -15.62
CA PRO A 50 7.19 2.41 -16.63
C PRO A 50 5.79 1.82 -16.41
N ILE A 51 5.33 1.70 -15.16
CA ILE A 51 3.96 1.24 -14.87
C ILE A 51 2.94 2.26 -15.38
N MET A 52 3.10 3.55 -15.06
CA MET A 52 2.21 4.62 -15.53
C MET A 52 2.26 4.84 -17.04
N ALA A 53 3.37 4.48 -17.70
CA ALA A 53 3.45 4.49 -19.16
C ALA A 53 2.65 3.34 -19.82
N THR A 54 2.35 2.28 -19.06
CA THR A 54 1.67 1.07 -19.55
C THR A 54 0.17 1.13 -19.32
N ALA A 55 -0.27 1.65 -18.17
CA ALA A 55 -1.68 1.68 -17.78
C ALA A 55 -2.02 2.94 -16.97
N SER A 56 -3.31 3.30 -16.99
CA SER A 56 -3.85 4.26 -16.03
C SER A 56 -3.88 3.61 -14.64
N VAL A 57 -3.23 4.24 -13.65
CA VAL A 57 -3.12 3.70 -12.29
C VAL A 57 -3.87 4.60 -11.32
N THR A 58 -4.68 3.98 -10.47
CA THR A 58 -5.30 4.60 -9.29
C THR A 58 -5.09 3.70 -8.09
N GLY A 59 -5.22 4.24 -6.89
CA GLY A 59 -5.16 3.42 -5.67
C GLY A 59 -5.63 4.16 -4.44
N GLU A 60 -5.89 3.36 -3.40
CA GLU A 60 -6.30 3.81 -2.07
C GLU A 60 -5.31 3.31 -1.02
N VAL A 61 -5.14 4.10 0.05
CA VAL A 61 -4.44 3.68 1.27
C VAL A 61 -5.46 3.56 2.38
N LEU A 62 -5.64 2.35 2.90
CA LEU A 62 -6.59 2.05 3.97
C LEU A 62 -5.81 1.78 5.26
N GLY A 63 -6.05 2.56 6.30
CA GLY A 63 -5.43 2.34 7.61
C GLY A 63 -5.21 3.62 8.41
N THR A 64 -4.50 3.47 9.52
CA THR A 64 -4.09 4.59 10.38
C THR A 64 -2.67 5.02 10.00
N PRO A 65 -2.48 6.18 9.33
CA PRO A 65 -1.16 6.61 8.88
C PRO A 65 -0.36 7.24 10.03
N ASN A 66 0.96 7.05 10.02
CA ASN A 66 1.89 7.82 10.84
C ASN A 66 2.14 9.22 10.23
N ALA A 67 2.90 10.08 10.93
CA ALA A 67 3.18 11.45 10.47
C ALA A 67 3.87 11.46 9.09
N LYS A 68 4.84 10.57 8.87
CA LYS A 68 5.59 10.45 7.62
C LYS A 68 4.69 10.06 6.44
N MET A 69 3.77 9.11 6.64
CA MET A 69 2.79 8.71 5.64
C MET A 69 1.85 9.88 5.30
N LYS A 70 1.38 10.64 6.29
CA LYS A 70 0.53 11.82 6.04
C LYS A 70 1.23 12.90 5.20
N GLU A 71 2.52 13.12 5.42
CA GLU A 71 3.32 14.04 4.61
C GLU A 71 3.50 13.54 3.17
N GLN A 72 3.67 12.23 2.99
CA GLN A 72 3.84 11.60 1.67
C GLN A 72 2.55 11.52 0.85
N LEU A 73 1.39 11.35 1.50
CA LEU A 73 0.06 11.28 0.85
C LEU A 73 -0.47 12.65 0.36
N GLY A 74 0.42 13.53 -0.10
CA GLY A 74 0.13 14.88 -0.58
C GLY A 74 -0.67 14.94 -1.89
N LYS A 75 -0.81 16.15 -2.46
CA LYS A 75 -1.62 16.41 -3.66
C LYS A 75 -1.16 15.56 -4.86
N GLY A 76 -1.96 14.55 -5.20
CA GLY A 76 -1.74 13.64 -6.33
C GLY A 76 -1.43 12.19 -5.93
N GLY A 77 -1.26 11.90 -4.64
CA GLY A 77 -1.13 10.53 -4.11
C GLY A 77 -2.47 9.78 -3.99
N PRO A 78 -2.44 8.49 -3.63
CA PRO A 78 -3.63 7.68 -3.40
C PRO A 78 -4.51 8.25 -2.27
N MET A 79 -5.82 8.01 -2.36
CA MET A 79 -6.76 8.52 -1.36
C MET A 79 -6.60 7.76 -0.04
N LEU A 80 -6.46 8.50 1.06
CA LEU A 80 -6.39 7.94 2.40
C LEU A 80 -7.80 7.68 2.97
N PHE A 81 -8.05 6.46 3.40
CA PHE A 81 -9.23 6.06 4.17
C PHE A 81 -8.82 5.56 5.55
N THR A 82 -9.19 6.30 6.60
CA THR A 82 -9.00 5.87 7.99
C THR A 82 -10.16 4.97 8.43
N PRO A 83 -9.90 3.91 9.21
CA PRO A 83 -10.98 3.04 9.71
C PRO A 83 -12.02 3.84 10.50
N TRP A 84 -13.30 3.73 10.12
CA TRP A 84 -14.42 4.29 10.89
C TRP A 84 -14.94 3.29 11.92
N MET A 85 -14.99 2.01 11.55
CA MET A 85 -15.29 0.87 12.42
C MET A 85 -14.39 -0.30 12.00
N ALA A 86 -13.82 -0.99 12.99
CA ALA A 86 -12.99 -2.16 12.75
C ALA A 86 -13.28 -3.22 13.83
N LEU A 87 -13.38 -4.48 13.41
CA LEU A 87 -13.30 -5.62 14.33
C LEU A 87 -11.84 -6.08 14.31
N GLN A 88 -11.05 -5.55 15.24
CA GLN A 88 -9.67 -5.95 15.47
C GLN A 88 -9.58 -6.45 16.91
N ASP A 89 -8.85 -7.55 17.14
CA ASP A 89 -8.56 -7.99 18.50
C ASP A 89 -7.88 -6.84 19.26
N GLN A 90 -8.51 -6.36 20.33
CA GLN A 90 -7.99 -5.28 21.17
C GLN A 90 -6.78 -5.78 21.96
N GLU A 91 -5.58 -5.68 21.41
CA GLU A 91 -4.34 -5.73 22.23
C GLU A 91 -3.39 -4.55 22.00
N LEU A 92 -3.70 -3.58 21.13
CA LEU A 92 -2.76 -2.46 20.85
C LEU A 92 -3.40 -1.07 20.82
N ALA A 93 -4.66 -0.91 21.24
CA ALA A 93 -5.29 0.41 21.35
C ALA A 93 -4.94 1.15 22.67
N GLU A 94 -4.28 0.47 23.61
CA GLU A 94 -3.81 1.06 24.86
C GLU A 94 -2.29 1.15 24.89
N GLU A 95 -1.69 1.99 24.05
CA GLU A 95 -0.42 2.62 24.43
C GLU A 95 -0.19 3.96 23.70
N LYS A 96 -0.55 5.03 24.44
CA LYS A 96 -0.13 6.44 24.36
C LYS A 96 -0.87 7.40 23.43
#